data_AF-A0A444IY95-F1
#
_entry.id   AF-A0A444IY95-F1
#
_cell.length_a   1.000
_cell.length_b   1.000
_cell.length_c   1.000
_cell.angle_alpha   90.00
_cell.angle_beta   90.00
_cell.angle_gamma   90.00
#
_symmetry.space_group_name_H-M   'P 1'
#
loop_
_entity.id
_entity.type
_entity.pdbx_description
1 polymer ?
#
loop_
_entity_poly.entity_id
_entity_poly.type
_entity_poly.pdbx_seq_one_letter_code
_entity_poly.pdbx_strand_id
1 'polypeptide(L)' 'MKFDLSEEQIRRIIFEEQYAENVDLYEEKLRERERENKLEIARNFLAQDIAIDIIARSTGIEAQELEKIKQSLGQ' A
#
# COMPACT_ATOMS: atom_id res chain seq x y z
N MET A 1 -11.51 -24.21 34.22
CA MET A 1 -12.12 -22.90 34.48
C MET A 1 -12.91 -22.53 33.22
N LYS A 2 -14.25 -22.56 33.26
CA LYS A 2 -15.07 -22.10 32.12
C LYS A 2 -15.14 -20.58 32.22
N PHE A 3 -14.71 -19.88 31.18
CA PHE A 3 -14.94 -18.45 31.05
C PHE A 3 -16.41 -18.26 30.68
N ASP A 4 -17.27 -17.99 31.68
CA ASP A 4 -18.63 -17.51 31.42
C ASP A 4 -18.51 -16.01 31.13
N LEU A 5 -18.44 -15.69 29.84
CA LEU A 5 -18.58 -14.32 29.36
C LEU A 5 -20.07 -13.98 29.27
N SER A 6 -20.43 -12.79 29.72
CA SER A 6 -21.79 -12.28 29.52
C SER A 6 -22.05 -12.04 28.03
N GLU A 7 -23.31 -12.05 27.62
CA GLU A 7 -23.68 -11.73 26.23
C GLU A 7 -23.16 -10.35 25.80
N GLU A 8 -23.11 -9.37 26.71
CA GLU A 8 -22.54 -8.04 26.43
C GLU A 8 -21.03 -8.10 26.19
N GLN A 9 -20.29 -8.91 26.96
CA GLN A 9 -18.86 -9.11 26.75
C GLN A 9 -18.57 -9.77 25.41
N ILE A 10 -19.37 -10.77 25.03
CA ILE A 10 -19.27 -11.44 23.72
C ILE A 10 -19.55 -10.44 22.59
N ARG A 11 -20.63 -9.63 22.70
CA ARG A 11 -20.96 -8.61 21.70
C ARG A 11 -19.84 -7.56 21.56
N ARG A 12 -19.24 -7.14 22.67
CA ARG A 12 -18.16 -6.16 22.65
C ARG A 12 -16.91 -6.69 21.95
N ILE A 13 -16.51 -7.94 22.27
CA ILE A 13 -15.37 -8.60 21.61
C ILE A 13 -15.58 -8.69 20.11
N ILE A 14 -16.75 -9.18 19.67
CA ILE A 14 -17.07 -9.31 18.25
C ILE A 14 -17.03 -7.95 17.55
N PHE A 15 -17.57 -6.90 18.18
CA PHE A 15 -17.54 -5.55 17.60
C PHE A 15 -16.12 -4.98 17.51
N GLU A 16 -15.30 -5.13 18.56
CA GLU A 16 -13.91 -4.68 18.58
C GLU A 16 -13.07 -5.41 17.53
N GLU A 17 -13.22 -6.73 17.40
CA GLU A 17 -12.54 -7.55 16.38
C GLU A 17 -12.93 -7.14 14.96
N GLN A 18 -14.24 -6.99 14.68
CA GLN A 18 -14.72 -6.54 13.37
C GLN A 18 -14.25 -5.12 13.04
N TYR A 19 -14.19 -4.22 14.03
CA TYR A 19 -13.70 -2.87 13.80
C TYR A 19 -12.20 -2.87 13.50
N ALA A 20 -11.41 -3.65 14.25
CA ALA A 20 -9.97 -3.79 14.00
C ALA A 20 -9.69 -4.38 12.61
N GLU A 21 -10.37 -5.46 12.22
CA GLU A 21 -10.23 -6.06 10.88
C GLU A 21 -10.55 -5.07 9.75
N ASN A 22 -11.60 -4.26 9.94
CA ASN A 22 -11.95 -3.22 8.96
C ASN A 22 -10.91 -2.10 8.88
N VAL A 23 -10.28 -1.74 9.99
CA VAL A 23 -9.19 -0.75 10.02
C VAL A 23 -7.96 -1.30 9.32
N ASP A 24 -7.55 -2.53 9.62
CA ASP A 24 -6.39 -3.18 8.99
C ASP A 24 -6.57 -3.28 7.47
N LEU A 25 -7.76 -3.70 7.02
CA LEU A 25 -8.12 -3.77 5.61
C LEU A 25 -8.12 -2.38 4.94
N TYR A 26 -8.60 -1.36 5.64
CA TYR A 26 -8.58 0.01 5.13
C TYR A 26 -7.15 0.53 4.95
N GLU A 27 -6.29 0.30 5.94
CA GLU A 27 -4.88 0.69 5.86
C GLU A 27 -4.13 -0.06 4.76
N GLU A 28 -4.40 -1.35 4.58
CA GLU A 28 -3.82 -2.14 3.49
C GLU A 28 -4.19 -1.55 2.12
N LYS A 29 -5.48 -1.29 1.89
CA LYS A 29 -5.95 -0.66 0.65
C LYS A 29 -5.37 0.73 0.43
N LEU A 30 -5.14 1.49 1.51
CA LEU A 30 -4.50 2.80 1.41
C LEU A 30 -3.04 2.65 0.98
N ARG A 31 -2.29 1.72 1.57
CA ARG A 31 -0.89 1.42 1.21
C ARG A 31 -0.78 0.93 -0.24
N GLU A 32 -1.69 0.07 -0.68
CA GLU A 32 -1.75 -0.39 -2.08
C GLU A 32 -1.97 0.78 -3.04
N ARG A 33 -2.96 1.64 -2.76
CA ARG A 33 -3.24 2.82 -3.59
C ARG A 33 -2.06 3.79 -3.65
N GLU A 34 -1.40 4.04 -2.52
CA GLU A 34 -0.21 4.88 -2.49
C GLU A 34 0.93 4.29 -3.32
N ARG A 35 1.12 2.97 -3.29
CA ARG A 35 2.10 2.27 -4.12
C ARG A 35 1.75 2.40 -5.60
N GLU A 36 0.49 2.17 -5.97
CA GLU A 36 0.01 2.31 -7.35
C GLU A 36 0.23 3.73 -7.88
N ASN A 37 -0.13 4.75 -7.09
CA ASN A 37 0.09 6.16 -7.45
C ASN A 37 1.57 6.47 -7.69
N LYS A 38 2.47 6.00 -6.82
CA LYS A 38 3.92 6.19 -7.00
C LYS A 38 4.43 5.53 -8.28
N LEU A 39 3.94 4.32 -8.58
CA LEU A 39 4.29 3.59 -9.81
C LEU A 39 3.77 4.30 -11.06
N GLU A 40 2.56 4.84 -11.02
CA GLU A 40 1.99 5.62 -12.12
C GLU A 40 2.82 6.88 -12.39
N ILE A 41 3.15 7.64 -11.34
CA ILE A 41 4.00 8.83 -11.44
C ILE A 41 5.37 8.46 -12.04
N ALA A 42 6.00 7.39 -11.56
CA ALA A 42 7.27 6.93 -12.09
C ALA A 42 7.20 6.55 -13.57
N ARG A 43 6.15 5.84 -14.01
CA ARG A 43 5.94 5.51 -15.43
C ARG A 43 5.77 6.77 -16.28
N ASN A 44 4.99 7.73 -15.81
CA ASN A 44 4.77 9.00 -16.51
C ASN A 44 6.06 9.83 -16.64
N PHE A 45 6.93 9.78 -15.63
CA PHE A 45 8.23 10.45 -15.67
C PHE A 45 9.23 9.73 -16.57
N LEU A 46 9.28 8.39 -16.53
CA LEU A 46 10.09 7.59 -17.45
C LEU A 46 9.68 7.85 -18.91
N ALA A 47 8.37 7.89 -19.18
CA ALA A 47 7.85 8.20 -20.51
C ALA A 47 8.21 9.62 -21.02
N GLN A 48 8.61 10.52 -20.12
CA GLN A 48 9.09 11.87 -20.43
C GLN A 48 10.62 11.96 -20.41
N ASP A 49 11.33 10.82 -20.44
CA ASP A 49 12.80 10.73 -20.38
C ASP A 49 13.42 11.42 -19.16
N ILE A 50 12.68 11.53 -18.05
CA ILE A 50 13.21 12.06 -16.79
C ILE A 50 14.22 11.05 -16.22
N ALA A 51 15.36 11.57 -15.76
CA ALA A 51 16.43 10.75 -15.23
C ALA A 51 15.99 9.95 -13.98
N ILE A 52 16.40 8.68 -13.92
CA ILE A 52 16.01 7.74 -12.86
C ILE A 52 16.36 8.24 -11.46
N ASP A 53 17.47 8.97 -11.30
CA ASP A 53 17.86 9.53 -10.00
C ASP A 53 16.87 10.59 -9.49
N ILE A 54 16.27 11.38 -10.39
CA ILE A 54 15.23 12.36 -10.07
C ILE A 54 13.94 11.65 -9.68
N ILE A 55 13.57 10.60 -10.43
CA ILE A 55 12.36 9.81 -10.16
C ILE A 55 12.49 9.09 -8.82
N ALA A 56 13.65 8.49 -8.53
CA ALA A 56 13.91 7.81 -7.26
C ALA A 56 13.77 8.76 -6.07
N ARG A 57 14.33 9.99 -6.15
CA ARG A 57 14.20 11.00 -5.10
C ARG A 57 12.77 11.48 -4.88
N SER A 58 11.96 11.57 -5.94
CA SER A 58 10.59 12.11 -5.87
C SER A 58 9.55 11.07 -5.46
N THR A 59 9.71 9.81 -5.89
CA THR A 59 8.75 8.73 -5.64
C THR A 59 9.14 7.83 -4.47
N GLY A 60 10.44 7.81 -4.10
CA GLY A 60 11.00 6.86 -3.14
C GLY A 60 11.16 5.44 -3.68
N ILE A 61 10.95 5.22 -4.98
CA ILE A 61 11.17 3.92 -5.63
C ILE A 61 12.67 3.76 -5.89
N GLU A 62 13.20 2.55 -5.65
CA GLU A 62 14.61 2.28 -5.89
C GLU A 62 14.95 2.35 -7.38
N ALA A 63 16.15 2.85 -7.68
CA ALA A 63 16.62 2.97 -9.07
C ALA A 63 16.60 1.64 -9.83
N GLN A 64 16.88 0.51 -9.16
CA GLN A 64 16.83 -0.82 -9.77
C GLN A 64 15.41 -1.24 -10.18
N GLU A 65 14.40 -0.84 -9.42
CA GLU A 65 12.99 -1.10 -9.74
C GLU A 65 12.54 -0.19 -10.90
N LEU A 66 12.99 1.07 -10.92
CA LEU A 66 12.74 2.00 -12.02
C LEU A 66 13.35 1.54 -13.34
N GLU A 67 14.55 0.94 -13.33
CA GLU A 67 15.16 0.35 -14.54
C GLU A 67 14.32 -0.80 -15.10
N LYS A 68 13.77 -1.67 -14.24
CA LYS A 68 12.86 -2.74 -14.68
C LYS A 68 11.58 -2.18 -15.29
N ILE A 69 11.02 -1.14 -14.69
CA ILE A 69 9.83 -0.45 -15.22
C ILE A 69 10.15 0.16 -16.59
N LYS A 70 11.30 0.84 -16.72
CA LYS A 70 11.75 1.43 -17.98
C LYS A 70 11.87 0.39 -19.10
N GLN A 71 12.53 -0.74 -18.82
CA GLN A 71 12.64 -1.86 -19.76
C GLN A 71 11.27 -2.41 -20.19
N SER A 72 10.30 -2.50 -19.27
CA SER A 72 8.94 -2.95 -19.59
C SER A 72 8.15 -1.99 -20.50
N LEU A 73 8.54 -0.71 -20.54
CA LEU A 73 7.97 0.31 -21.42
C LEU A 73 8.60 0.30 -22.82
N GLY A 74 9.62 -0.54 -23.06
CA GLY A 74 10.33 -0.63 -24.35
C GLY A 74 11.29 0.54 -24.60
N GLN A 75 11.77 1.17 -23.52
CA GLN A 75 12.69 2.32 -23.53
C GLN A 75 14.05 1.95 -22.95
#